data_AF-A0A966Q1C8-F1
#
_entry.id   AF-A0A966Q1C8-F1
#
_cell.length_a   1.000
_cell.length_b   1.000
_cell.length_c   1.000
_cell.angle_alpha   90.00
_cell.angle_beta   90.00
_cell.angle_gamma   90.00
#
_symmetry.space_group_name_H-M   'P 1'
#
loop_
_entity.id
_entity.type
_entity.pdbx_description
1 polymer ?
#
loop_
_entity_poly.entity_id
_entity_poly.type
_entity_poly.pdbx_seq_one_letter_code
_entity_poly.pdbx_strand_id
1 'polypeptide(L)'
;MSEVKSYVVVDGQTLDTADYALPENPNFRDAWSFVDQVIVIDVEKAKDVWRAKMREARKPILDALDAAYFRALEDADTDKQREIATKKKLLRDVTVLPELANATTVEEIEAVWPDYLKA
;
A
#
# COMPACT_ATOMS: atom_id res chain seq x y z
N MET A 1 -18.84 -37.41 1.37
CA MET A 1 -18.54 -36.00 1.07
C MET A 1 -17.05 -35.90 0.84
N SER A 2 -16.60 -35.41 -0.32
CA SER A 2 -15.17 -35.14 -0.52
C SER A 2 -14.77 -33.98 0.37
N GLU A 3 -13.71 -34.14 1.14
CA GLU A 3 -13.10 -33.03 1.87
C GLU A 3 -12.53 -32.05 0.84
N VAL A 4 -12.90 -30.77 0.94
CA VAL A 4 -12.37 -29.72 0.07
C VAL A 4 -11.05 -29.27 0.68
N LYS A 5 -9.94 -29.61 0.01
CA LYS A 5 -8.62 -29.11 0.40
C LYS A 5 -8.41 -27.71 -0.14
N SER A 6 -7.86 -26.83 0.69
CA SER A 6 -7.55 -25.44 0.35
C SER A 6 -6.03 -25.25 0.41
N TYR A 7 -5.46 -24.59 -0.60
CA TYR A 7 -4.02 -24.40 -0.74
C TYR A 7 -3.67 -22.91 -0.83
N VAL A 8 -2.49 -22.57 -0.37
CA VAL A 8 -1.88 -21.23 -0.53
C VAL A 8 -0.53 -21.37 -1.21
N VAL A 9 -0.18 -20.39 -2.05
CA VAL A 9 1.18 -20.27 -2.59
C VAL A 9 1.92 -19.19 -1.80
N VAL A 10 3.01 -19.56 -1.13
CA VAL A 10 3.91 -18.67 -0.38
C VAL A 10 5.34 -18.94 -0.85
N ASP A 11 6.07 -17.91 -1.27
CA ASP A 11 7.44 -18.03 -1.81
C ASP A 11 7.61 -19.10 -2.90
N GLY A 12 6.59 -19.28 -3.74
CA GLY A 12 6.57 -20.28 -4.81
C GLY A 12 6.29 -21.71 -4.35
N GLN A 13 6.07 -21.93 -3.05
CA GLN A 13 5.67 -23.22 -2.49
C GLN A 13 4.16 -23.31 -2.35
N THR A 14 3.58 -24.45 -2.73
CA THR A 14 2.16 -24.74 -2.50
C THR A 14 2.02 -25.44 -1.16
N LEU A 15 1.34 -24.80 -0.21
CA LEU A 15 1.12 -25.28 1.15
C LEU A 15 -0.36 -25.62 1.35
N ASP A 16 -0.64 -26.76 2.00
CA ASP A 16 -2.00 -27.10 2.41
C ASP A 16 -2.37 -26.23 3.63
N THR A 17 -3.49 -25.51 3.54
CA THR A 17 -3.93 -24.61 4.61
C THR A 17 -4.38 -25.35 5.87
N ALA A 18 -4.59 -26.68 5.79
CA ALA A 18 -4.86 -27.51 6.96
C ALA A 18 -3.63 -27.73 7.85
N ASP A 19 -2.41 -27.59 7.30
CA ASP A 19 -1.16 -27.92 8.00
C ASP A 19 -0.53 -26.71 8.71
N TYR A 20 -0.96 -25.49 8.38
CA TYR A 20 -0.31 -24.25 8.83
C TYR A 20 -1.32 -23.20 9.29
N ALA A 21 -1.02 -22.53 10.41
CA ALA A 21 -1.74 -21.32 10.80
C ALA A 21 -1.43 -20.18 9.82
N LEU A 22 -2.47 -19.50 9.34
CA LEU A 22 -2.35 -18.36 8.44
C LEU A 22 -2.32 -17.05 9.23
N PRO A 23 -1.53 -16.05 8.79
CA PRO A 23 -1.60 -14.72 9.36
C PRO A 23 -3.01 -14.13 9.25
N GLU A 24 -3.49 -13.51 10.34
CA GLU A 24 -4.86 -12.98 10.41
C GLU A 24 -5.06 -11.72 9.56
N ASN A 25 -4.00 -10.94 9.30
CA ASN A 25 -4.11 -9.68 8.58
C ASN A 25 -4.19 -9.90 7.05
N PRO A 26 -5.37 -9.68 6.42
CA PRO A 26 -5.54 -9.91 4.99
C PRO A 26 -4.83 -8.85 4.14
N ASN A 27 -4.45 -7.70 4.72
CA ASN A 27 -3.82 -6.61 3.99
C ASN A 27 -2.42 -6.96 3.45
N PHE A 28 -1.80 -8.01 3.99
CA PHE A 28 -0.40 -8.37 3.73
C PHE A 28 -0.24 -9.78 3.20
N ARG A 29 -1.28 -10.32 2.53
CA ARG A 29 -1.21 -11.65 1.91
C ARG A 29 -0.02 -11.80 0.95
N ASP A 30 0.27 -10.75 0.19
CA ASP A 30 1.40 -10.71 -0.75
C ASP A 30 2.77 -10.54 -0.06
N ALA A 31 2.77 -10.31 1.25
CA ALA A 31 3.96 -10.25 2.10
C ALA A 31 4.15 -11.50 2.97
N TRP A 32 3.35 -12.55 2.74
CA TRP A 32 3.55 -13.81 3.45
C TRP A 32 4.90 -14.43 3.07
N SER A 33 5.53 -15.04 4.06
CA SER A 33 6.82 -15.71 3.95
C SER A 33 6.77 -17.03 4.71
N PHE A 34 7.41 -18.06 4.19
CA PHE A 34 7.45 -19.37 4.83
C PHE A 34 8.83 -19.63 5.43
N VAL A 35 8.90 -19.59 6.75
CA VAL A 35 10.15 -19.68 7.52
C VAL A 35 9.97 -20.71 8.63
N ASP A 36 10.90 -21.68 8.73
CA ASP A 36 10.92 -22.70 9.78
C ASP A 36 9.58 -23.43 9.99
N GLN A 37 8.90 -23.77 8.88
CA GLN A 37 7.57 -24.40 8.86
C GLN A 37 6.42 -23.54 9.41
N VAL A 38 6.58 -22.22 9.48
CA VAL A 38 5.56 -21.27 9.88
C VAL A 38 5.35 -20.21 8.79
N ILE A 39 4.09 -19.85 8.54
CA ILE A 39 3.74 -18.75 7.64
C ILE A 39 3.69 -17.47 8.46
N VAL A 40 4.56 -16.51 8.15
CA VAL A 40 4.66 -15.22 8.82
C VAL A 40 4.50 -14.07 7.82
N ILE A 41 4.30 -12.86 8.32
CA ILE A 41 4.35 -11.64 7.49
C ILE A 41 5.78 -11.12 7.50
N ASP A 42 6.40 -11.03 6.33
CA ASP A 42 7.70 -10.37 6.16
C ASP A 42 7.49 -8.85 6.17
N VAL A 43 8.15 -8.17 7.11
CA VAL A 43 8.00 -6.72 7.34
C VAL A 43 8.47 -5.90 6.13
N GLU A 44 9.53 -6.32 5.44
CA GLU A 44 10.05 -5.60 4.27
C GLU A 44 9.14 -5.78 3.06
N LYS A 45 8.65 -7.01 2.81
CA LYS A 45 7.61 -7.24 1.80
C LYS A 45 6.33 -6.48 2.15
N ALA A 46 5.97 -6.40 3.43
CA ALA A 46 4.77 -5.67 3.88
C ALA A 46 4.87 -4.17 3.58
N LYS A 47 6.05 -3.56 3.76
CA LYS A 47 6.30 -2.17 3.34
C LYS A 47 6.08 -2.00 1.83
N ASP A 48 6.53 -2.95 1.02
CA ASP A 48 6.34 -2.89 -0.45
C ASP A 48 4.87 -3.03 -0.87
N VAL A 49 4.13 -3.96 -0.25
CA VAL A 49 2.68 -4.09 -0.43
C VAL A 49 1.97 -2.80 -0.05
N TRP A 50 2.36 -2.18 1.06
CA TRP A 50 1.76 -0.92 1.51
C TRP A 50 2.07 0.23 0.56
N ARG A 51 3.31 0.33 0.05
CA ARG A 51 3.67 1.29 -1.02
C ARG A 51 2.84 1.08 -2.27
N ALA A 52 2.55 -0.16 -2.66
CA ALA A 52 1.70 -0.45 -3.81
C ALA A 52 0.28 0.08 -3.60
N LYS A 53 -0.33 -0.19 -2.42
CA LYS A 53 -1.64 0.35 -2.05
C LYS A 53 -1.68 1.88 -2.07
N MET A 54 -0.65 2.55 -1.54
CA MET A 54 -0.54 4.01 -1.61
C MET A 54 -0.47 4.53 -3.05
N ARG A 55 0.24 3.82 -3.95
CA ARG A 55 0.31 4.18 -5.38
C ARG A 55 -1.03 4.06 -6.07
N GLU A 56 -1.82 3.06 -5.72
CA GLU A 56 -3.18 2.89 -6.22
C GLU A 56 -4.10 4.00 -5.71
N ALA A 57 -4.09 4.27 -4.40
CA ALA A 57 -4.91 5.30 -3.78
C ALA A 57 -4.62 6.71 -4.32
N ARG A 58 -3.35 7.06 -4.56
CA ARG A 58 -3.00 8.41 -5.06
C ARG A 58 -3.35 8.65 -6.53
N LYS A 59 -3.56 7.59 -7.33
CA LYS A 59 -3.81 7.71 -8.78
C LYS A 59 -5.04 8.58 -9.10
N PRO A 60 -6.26 8.28 -8.61
CA PRO A 60 -7.42 9.12 -8.89
C PRO A 60 -7.28 10.55 -8.35
N ILE A 61 -6.56 10.75 -7.25
CA ILE A 61 -6.33 12.07 -6.66
C ILE A 61 -5.39 12.90 -7.55
N LEU A 62 -4.31 12.29 -8.06
CA LEU A 62 -3.41 12.93 -9.01
C LEU A 62 -4.13 13.32 -10.31
N ASP A 63 -4.97 12.43 -10.85
CA ASP A 63 -5.74 12.69 -12.07
C ASP A 63 -6.71 13.88 -11.87
N ALA A 64 -7.38 13.96 -10.71
CA ALA A 64 -8.24 15.08 -10.37
C ALA A 64 -7.48 16.41 -10.22
N LEU A 65 -6.30 16.37 -9.58
CA LEU A 65 -5.43 17.53 -9.43
C LEU A 65 -4.84 17.99 -10.77
N ASP A 66 -4.57 17.08 -11.71
CA ASP A 66 -4.12 17.42 -13.05
C ASP A 66 -5.18 18.22 -13.81
N ALA A 67 -6.44 17.78 -13.77
CA ALA A 67 -7.56 18.52 -14.34
C ALA A 67 -7.74 19.90 -13.66
N ALA A 68 -7.59 19.97 -12.34
CA ALA A 68 -7.68 21.24 -11.60
C ALA A 68 -6.53 22.20 -11.96
N TYR A 69 -5.32 21.66 -12.21
CA TYR A 69 -4.16 22.46 -12.60
C TYR A 69 -4.37 23.12 -13.97
N PHE A 70 -4.90 22.39 -14.96
CA PHE A 70 -5.17 22.95 -16.27
C PHE A 70 -6.22 24.07 -16.24
N ARG A 71 -7.28 23.94 -15.43
CA ARG A 71 -8.24 25.03 -15.22
C ARG A 71 -7.59 26.27 -14.60
N ALA A 72 -6.77 26.07 -13.57
CA ALA A 72 -6.03 27.18 -12.95
C ALA A 72 -5.03 27.84 -13.91
N LEU A 73 -4.50 27.09 -14.87
CA LEU A 73 -3.64 27.61 -15.92
C LEU A 73 -4.45 28.46 -16.92
N GLU A 74 -5.62 27.98 -17.34
CA GLU A 74 -6.55 28.72 -18.22
C GLU A 74 -7.02 30.04 -17.57
N ASP A 75 -7.27 30.03 -16.26
CA ASP A 75 -7.67 31.21 -15.48
C ASP A 75 -6.51 32.14 -15.10
N ALA A 76 -5.26 31.80 -15.44
CA ALA A 76 -4.03 32.46 -14.99
C ALA A 76 -3.91 32.60 -13.45
N ASP A 77 -4.55 31.70 -12.69
CA ASP A 77 -4.52 31.65 -11.22
C ASP A 77 -3.22 30.99 -10.74
N THR A 78 -2.17 31.81 -10.61
CA THR A 78 -0.83 31.34 -10.21
C THR A 78 -0.76 30.81 -8.78
N ASP A 79 -1.65 31.28 -7.89
CA ASP A 79 -1.67 30.82 -6.50
C ASP A 79 -2.23 29.41 -6.40
N LYS A 80 -3.33 29.14 -7.11
CA LYS A 80 -3.92 27.81 -7.21
C LYS A 80 -3.02 26.81 -7.93
N GLN A 81 -2.29 27.25 -8.97
CA GLN A 81 -1.26 26.42 -9.60
C GLN A 81 -0.18 25.97 -8.59
N ARG A 82 0.30 26.90 -7.73
CA ARG A 82 1.30 26.60 -6.70
C ARG A 82 0.77 25.65 -5.62
N GLU A 83 -0.47 25.85 -5.19
CA GLU A 83 -1.15 24.98 -4.22
C GLU A 83 -1.27 23.55 -4.77
N ILE A 84 -1.77 23.40 -6.00
CA ILE A 84 -1.93 22.10 -6.65
C ILE A 84 -0.59 21.41 -6.87
N ALA A 85 0.44 22.14 -7.30
CA ALA A 85 1.79 21.59 -7.44
C ALA A 85 2.33 21.03 -6.12
N THR A 86 2.10 21.72 -5.01
CA THR A 86 2.47 21.26 -3.67
C THR A 86 1.73 19.97 -3.30
N LYS A 87 0.41 19.91 -3.51
CA LYS A 87 -0.40 18.71 -3.25
C LYS A 87 0.06 17.51 -4.09
N LYS A 88 0.34 17.72 -5.38
CA LYS A 88 0.88 16.67 -6.26
C LYS A 88 2.24 16.16 -5.79
N LYS A 89 3.10 17.04 -5.27
CA LYS A 89 4.38 16.64 -4.68
C LYS A 89 4.18 15.76 -3.45
N LEU A 90 3.33 16.17 -2.50
CA LEU A 90 3.00 15.39 -1.30
C LEU A 90 2.50 13.97 -1.64
N LEU A 91 1.59 13.86 -2.61
CA LEU A 91 1.07 12.56 -3.07
C LEU A 91 2.15 11.66 -3.68
N ARG A 92 3.15 12.22 -4.35
CA ARG A 92 4.26 11.45 -4.93
C ARG A 92 5.22 10.98 -3.85
N ASP A 93 5.49 11.85 -2.87
CA ASP A 93 6.42 11.58 -1.77
C ASP A 93 5.86 10.60 -0.74
N VAL A 94 4.55 10.29 -0.78
CA VAL A 94 3.90 9.36 0.14
C VAL A 94 4.56 7.97 0.22
N THR A 95 5.20 7.52 -0.86
CA THR A 95 5.88 6.20 -0.91
C THR A 95 7.26 6.17 -0.24
N VAL A 96 7.79 7.34 0.14
CA VAL A 96 9.11 7.51 0.75
C VAL A 96 9.02 8.18 2.13
N LEU A 97 7.86 8.04 2.79
CA LEU A 97 7.66 8.54 4.15
C LEU A 97 8.63 7.86 5.12
N PRO A 98 9.36 8.63 5.95
CA PRO A 98 10.28 8.07 6.93
C PRO A 98 9.59 7.17 7.95
N GLU A 99 8.31 7.45 8.27
CA GLU A 99 7.49 6.62 9.16
C GLU A 99 7.35 5.20 8.60
N LEU A 100 7.13 5.06 7.29
CA LEU A 100 7.05 3.74 6.64
C LEU A 100 8.40 3.05 6.56
N ALA A 101 9.48 3.80 6.34
CA ALA A 101 10.83 3.24 6.29
C ALA A 101 11.25 2.69 7.67
N ASN A 102 10.90 3.40 8.73
CA ASN A 102 11.26 3.07 10.12
C ASN A 102 10.29 2.08 10.79
N ALA A 103 9.15 1.78 10.17
CA ALA A 103 8.22 0.79 10.71
C ALA A 103 8.88 -0.60 10.84
N THR A 104 8.66 -1.23 11.97
CA THR A 104 9.20 -2.55 12.35
C THR A 104 8.12 -3.60 12.55
N THR A 105 6.85 -3.18 12.64
CA THR A 105 5.69 -4.06 12.81
C THR A 105 4.65 -3.80 11.73
N VAL A 106 3.75 -4.76 11.54
CA VAL A 106 2.67 -4.65 10.56
C VAL A 106 1.68 -3.55 10.96
N GLU A 107 1.43 -3.41 12.25
CA GLU A 107 0.55 -2.40 12.84
C GLU A 107 1.11 -0.99 12.62
N GLU A 108 2.44 -0.82 12.77
CA GLU A 108 3.12 0.44 12.45
C GLU A 108 3.00 0.77 10.96
N ILE A 109 3.17 -0.22 10.07
CA ILE A 109 3.01 -0.03 8.62
C ILE A 109 1.59 0.43 8.29
N GLU A 110 0.56 -0.24 8.81
CA GLU A 110 -0.84 0.11 8.58
C GLU A 110 -1.21 1.50 9.09
N ALA A 111 -0.60 1.92 10.20
CA ALA A 111 -0.80 3.26 10.73
C ALA A 111 -0.26 4.36 9.81
N VAL A 112 0.69 4.05 8.91
CA VAL A 112 1.19 5.01 7.91
C VAL A 112 0.19 5.16 6.77
N TRP A 113 -0.88 5.90 7.00
CA TRP A 113 -1.84 6.28 5.97
C TRP A 113 -2.24 7.76 6.11
N PRO A 114 -1.54 8.68 5.42
CA PRO A 114 -1.83 10.10 5.53
C PRO A 114 -3.24 10.47 5.08
N ASP A 115 -3.82 11.49 5.72
CA ASP A 115 -5.19 11.93 5.43
C ASP A 115 -5.40 12.39 3.99
N TYR A 116 -4.37 12.92 3.34
CA TYR A 116 -4.44 13.34 1.93
C TYR A 116 -4.51 12.18 0.93
N LEU A 117 -4.40 10.92 1.36
CA LEU A 117 -4.72 9.73 0.57
C LEU A 117 -6.17 9.25 0.74
N LYS A 118 -6.91 9.79 1.71
CA LYS A 118 -8.32 9.48 1.88
C LYS A 118 -9.08 10.26 0.82
N ALA A 119 -9.66 9.54 -0.14
CA ALA A 119 -10.47 10.10 -1.21
C ALA A 119 -11.76 10.75 -0.66
#